data_AF-A0AAD4FKG9-F1
#
_entry.id   AF-A0AAD4FKG9-F1
#
_cell.length_a   1.000
_cell.length_b   1.000
_cell.length_c   1.000
_cell.angle_alpha   90.00
_cell.angle_beta   90.00
_cell.angle_gamma   90.00
#
_symmetry.space_group_name_H-M   'P 1'
#
loop_
_entity.id
_entity.type
_entity.pdbx_description
1 polymer ?
#
loop_
_entity_poly.entity_id
_entity_poly.type
_entity_poly.pdbx_seq_one_letter_code
_entity_poly.pdbx_strand_id
1 'polypeptide(L)'
;MAPKSRAVTAKALQSLLVHIGAPSSGTKAVLQERFQRDLGKPRLRKSQSAWETSESASKKLRIMSIDMGIKNLAFCEAEISYLLKGSLDAKMKVLRWEKINLTEATHDDSHETSEVGTTEQDTAGADEESDPYSADALSKTAYGLLKSTILTGSPDIILIEKQRWRSGGGSAVQQWTLRVNTLEGMLWAVLQTMNAERLNGESGASNTEKLYEVFSADPKRVGQYWLTRAAGHLAEVEKKVDEPTDDLGAECEGKEDKSITKKKPSRTKAEKQAKIALLRSWLTSTPASTASATRNTIPSITFSIAPGAEATREALCGRPESKNRKKAKGAPVDTLPTQSQLKKLDDITDCFLQAAAWVSWESNRLQLQEVWKRSKGSNGTMSALTEEVLSEMVQKIEEP
;
A
#
# COMPACT_ATOMS: atom_id res chain seq x y z
N MET A 1 14.59 -32.21 32.47
CA MET A 1 15.32 -31.05 31.92
C MET A 1 14.37 -30.26 31.05
N ALA A 2 14.13 -28.98 31.33
CA ALA A 2 13.34 -28.14 30.43
C ALA A 2 14.07 -28.04 29.08
N PRO A 3 13.38 -28.14 27.92
CA PRO A 3 14.03 -27.97 26.63
C PRO A 3 14.65 -26.58 26.56
N LYS A 4 15.94 -26.51 26.19
CA LYS A 4 16.62 -25.23 25.93
C LYS A 4 15.82 -24.46 24.89
N SER A 5 15.48 -23.20 25.17
CA SER A 5 14.82 -22.33 24.19
C SER A 5 15.67 -22.31 22.91
N ARG A 6 15.04 -22.65 21.78
CA ARG A 6 15.74 -22.70 20.49
C ARG A 6 16.08 -21.26 20.09
N ALA A 7 17.36 -20.95 19.92
CA ALA A 7 17.79 -19.62 19.54
C ALA A 7 17.07 -19.13 18.27
N VAL A 8 16.59 -17.88 18.29
CA VAL A 8 15.85 -17.27 17.20
C VAL A 8 16.77 -17.12 15.99
N THR A 9 16.30 -17.61 14.85
CA THR A 9 17.09 -17.61 13.62
C THR A 9 17.03 -16.26 12.91
N ALA A 10 18.00 -15.97 12.03
CA ALA A 10 17.93 -14.78 11.17
C ALA A 10 16.64 -14.76 10.34
N LYS A 11 16.19 -15.91 9.83
CA LYS A 11 14.94 -16.03 9.05
C LYS A 11 13.71 -15.66 9.88
N ALA A 12 13.68 -16.05 11.15
CA ALA A 12 12.59 -15.68 12.06
C ALA A 12 12.56 -14.15 12.32
N LEU A 13 13.73 -13.51 12.52
CA LEU A 13 13.82 -12.05 12.62
C LEU A 13 13.39 -11.34 11.33
N GLN A 14 13.74 -11.89 10.16
CA GLN A 14 13.26 -11.37 8.88
C GLN A 14 11.74 -11.43 8.79
N SER A 15 11.12 -12.53 9.25
CA SER A 15 9.67 -12.70 9.31
C SER A 15 9.02 -11.63 10.20
N LEU A 16 9.53 -11.42 11.41
CA LEU A 16 9.07 -10.37 12.33
C LEU A 16 9.20 -8.96 11.71
N LEU A 17 10.33 -8.65 11.06
CA LEU A 17 10.54 -7.36 10.40
C LEU A 17 9.57 -7.14 9.25
N VAL A 18 9.35 -8.16 8.40
CA VAL A 18 8.34 -8.11 7.33
C VAL A 18 6.96 -7.89 7.92
N HIS A 19 6.65 -8.53 9.04
CA HIS A 19 5.36 -8.44 9.72
C HIS A 19 5.04 -7.02 10.23
N ILE A 20 6.05 -6.24 10.63
CA ILE A 20 5.89 -4.83 11.04
C ILE A 20 6.28 -3.82 9.93
N GLY A 21 6.52 -4.28 8.70
CA GLY A 21 6.87 -3.43 7.55
C GLY A 21 8.27 -2.81 7.62
N ALA A 22 9.17 -3.36 8.42
CA ALA A 22 10.55 -2.88 8.56
C ALA A 22 11.48 -3.55 7.52
N PRO A 23 12.63 -2.92 7.18
CA PRO A 23 13.61 -3.54 6.30
C PRO A 23 14.12 -4.88 6.84
N SER A 24 14.16 -5.93 6.02
CA SER A 24 14.46 -7.31 6.44
C SER A 24 15.79 -7.88 5.89
N SER A 25 16.67 -7.04 5.36
CA SER A 25 18.01 -7.45 4.91
C SER A 25 19.11 -7.14 5.93
N GLY A 26 20.14 -7.99 5.99
CA GLY A 26 21.30 -7.81 6.87
C GLY A 26 21.67 -9.08 7.64
N THR A 27 22.69 -8.96 8.50
CA THR A 27 23.12 -10.01 9.43
C THR A 27 22.13 -10.17 10.59
N LYS A 28 22.16 -11.30 11.33
CA LYS A 28 21.27 -11.54 12.49
C LYS A 28 21.29 -10.36 13.48
N ALA A 29 22.48 -9.86 13.83
CA ALA A 29 22.64 -8.74 14.75
C ALA A 29 21.95 -7.46 14.25
N VAL A 30 22.14 -7.10 12.97
CA VAL A 30 21.50 -5.92 12.36
C VAL A 30 19.97 -6.06 12.34
N LEU A 31 19.45 -7.26 12.07
CA LEU A 31 18.02 -7.52 12.07
C LEU A 31 17.43 -7.38 13.48
N GLN A 32 18.11 -7.90 14.50
CA GLN A 32 17.67 -7.84 15.89
C GLN A 32 17.63 -6.39 16.42
N GLU A 33 18.72 -5.64 16.22
CA GLU A 33 18.79 -4.22 16.63
C GLU A 33 17.69 -3.40 15.94
N ARG A 34 17.52 -3.61 14.63
CA ARG A 34 16.47 -2.96 13.85
C ARG A 34 15.08 -3.29 14.37
N PHE A 35 14.81 -4.56 14.66
CA PHE A 35 13.52 -4.99 15.16
C PHE A 35 13.21 -4.35 16.51
N GLN A 36 14.18 -4.34 17.44
CA GLN A 36 14.03 -3.68 18.74
C GLN A 36 13.70 -2.19 18.60
N ARG A 37 14.42 -1.50 17.72
CA ARG A 37 14.23 -0.07 17.46
C ARG A 37 12.87 0.21 16.83
N ASP A 38 12.48 -0.56 15.81
CA ASP A 38 11.28 -0.27 15.01
C ASP A 38 10.00 -0.75 15.72
N LEU A 39 10.08 -1.75 16.60
CA LEU A 39 8.97 -2.17 17.46
C LEU A 39 8.51 -1.05 18.42
N GLY A 40 9.46 -0.26 18.92
CA GLY A 40 9.22 0.89 19.80
C GLY A 40 8.78 2.17 19.09
N LYS A 41 8.66 2.18 17.75
CA LYS A 41 8.32 3.37 16.96
C LYS A 41 6.90 3.23 16.36
N PRO A 42 5.88 3.92 16.92
CA PRO A 42 4.53 3.92 16.35
C PRO A 42 4.51 4.48 14.93
N ARG A 43 3.76 3.82 14.03
CA ARG A 43 3.53 4.28 12.65
C ARG A 43 2.28 5.16 12.50
N LEU A 44 1.30 4.96 13.39
CA LEU A 44 0.07 5.75 13.43
C LEU A 44 0.11 6.72 14.62
N ARG A 45 1.12 7.60 14.63
CA ARG A 45 1.24 8.61 15.69
C ARG A 45 0.05 9.57 15.63
N LYS A 46 -0.72 9.58 16.70
CA LYS A 46 -1.40 10.77 17.24
C LYS A 46 -1.02 10.81 18.70
N SER A 47 -0.51 11.95 19.16
CA SER A 47 -0.25 12.27 20.57
C SER A 47 -0.82 11.25 21.54
N GLN A 48 0.02 10.35 22.05
CA GLN A 48 -0.43 9.32 22.98
C GLN A 48 -1.01 9.93 24.28
N SER A 49 -0.92 11.25 24.50
CA SER A 49 -1.56 11.88 25.65
C SER A 49 -3.05 12.22 25.45
N ALA A 50 -3.59 12.16 24.23
CA ALA A 50 -4.98 12.55 23.93
C ALA A 50 -5.94 11.38 23.67
N TRP A 51 -5.44 10.18 23.36
CA TRP A 51 -6.28 8.96 23.22
C TRP A 51 -6.61 8.30 24.55
N GLU A 52 -5.79 8.52 25.58
CA GLU A 52 -5.99 7.98 26.93
C GLU A 52 -6.95 8.84 27.77
N THR A 53 -7.06 10.14 27.47
CA THR A 53 -7.73 11.13 28.35
C THR A 53 -9.10 11.59 27.86
N SER A 54 -9.51 11.29 26.62
CA SER A 54 -10.82 11.69 26.09
C SER A 54 -11.79 10.51 26.06
N GLU A 55 -12.73 10.51 27.01
CA GLU A 55 -13.91 9.63 27.04
C GLU A 55 -14.91 9.90 25.88
N SER A 56 -14.63 10.85 24.98
CA SER A 56 -15.54 11.27 23.92
C SER A 56 -14.94 11.10 22.52
N ALA A 57 -15.56 10.19 21.75
CA ALA A 57 -15.38 9.95 20.32
C ALA A 57 -13.98 9.48 19.87
N SER A 58 -13.92 8.20 19.45
CA SER A 58 -12.82 7.58 18.70
C SER A 58 -12.19 8.54 17.68
N LYS A 59 -11.02 9.12 17.98
CA LYS A 59 -10.35 10.03 17.05
C LYS A 59 -9.86 9.25 15.84
N LYS A 60 -10.66 9.28 14.78
CA LYS A 60 -10.41 8.67 13.48
C LYS A 60 -9.11 9.21 12.87
N LEU A 61 -8.29 8.33 12.32
CA LEU A 61 -7.03 8.67 11.65
C LEU A 61 -7.24 8.70 10.15
N ARG A 62 -6.75 9.72 9.44
CA ARG A 62 -6.81 9.81 7.99
C ARG A 62 -5.47 9.49 7.36
N ILE A 63 -5.45 8.50 6.47
CA ILE A 63 -4.27 8.11 5.69
C ILE A 63 -4.53 8.50 4.23
N MET A 64 -3.56 9.18 3.63
CA MET A 64 -3.45 9.37 2.19
C MET A 64 -2.33 8.49 1.67
N SER A 65 -2.62 7.57 0.75
CA SER A 65 -1.63 6.69 0.14
C SER A 65 -1.51 6.99 -1.35
N ILE A 66 -0.31 7.36 -1.80
CA ILE A 66 -0.02 7.78 -3.17
C ILE A 66 0.87 6.72 -3.82
N ASP A 67 0.43 6.20 -4.98
CA ASP A 67 1.28 5.48 -5.92
C ASP A 67 1.78 6.47 -7.00
N MET A 68 3.10 6.53 -7.13
CA MET A 68 3.78 7.57 -7.89
C MET A 68 3.70 7.31 -9.39
N GLY A 69 3.27 8.35 -10.12
CA GLY A 69 3.25 8.38 -11.57
C GLY A 69 2.95 9.80 -12.04
N ILE A 70 3.24 10.11 -13.30
CA ILE A 70 2.86 11.41 -13.89
C ILE A 70 1.54 11.27 -14.64
N LYS A 71 1.45 10.28 -15.54
CA LYS A 71 0.21 10.00 -16.30
C LYS A 71 -0.74 9.04 -15.62
N ASN A 72 -0.30 8.48 -14.50
CA ASN A 72 -0.95 7.36 -13.85
C ASN A 72 -0.85 7.43 -12.33
N LEU A 73 -0.71 8.65 -11.77
CA LEU A 73 -0.74 8.83 -10.33
C LEU A 73 -2.04 8.24 -9.80
N ALA A 74 -1.97 7.42 -8.76
CA ALA A 74 -3.14 6.89 -8.09
C ALA A 74 -3.05 7.20 -6.60
N PHE A 75 -4.19 7.48 -5.98
CA PHE A 75 -4.22 7.69 -4.53
C PHE A 75 -5.44 7.03 -3.89
N CYS A 76 -5.27 6.65 -2.63
CA CYS A 76 -6.30 6.09 -1.76
C CYS A 76 -6.32 6.91 -0.47
N GLU A 77 -7.41 7.63 -0.25
CA GLU A 77 -7.69 8.30 1.02
C GLU A 77 -8.60 7.42 1.87
N ALA A 78 -8.18 7.11 3.10
CA ALA A 78 -8.94 6.27 4.00
C ALA A 78 -8.96 6.79 5.44
N GLU A 79 -10.08 6.56 6.11
CA GLU A 79 -10.28 6.80 7.54
C GLU A 79 -10.16 5.49 8.32
N ILE A 80 -9.30 5.47 9.33
CA ILE A 80 -8.99 4.31 10.16
C ILE A 80 -9.59 4.49 11.56
N SER A 81 -10.26 3.46 12.05
CA SER A 81 -10.76 3.40 13.43
C SER A 81 -10.61 1.99 14.00
N TYR A 82 -10.33 1.90 15.30
CA TYR A 82 -10.35 0.66 16.07
C TYR A 82 -11.69 0.57 16.80
N LEU A 83 -12.50 -0.44 16.51
CA LEU A 83 -13.92 -0.49 16.93
C LEU A 83 -14.09 -0.80 18.42
N LEU A 84 -13.14 -1.50 19.02
CA LEU A 84 -13.17 -1.91 20.42
C LEU A 84 -11.91 -1.42 21.11
N LYS A 85 -12.05 -0.91 22.34
CA LYS A 85 -10.92 -0.47 23.17
C LYS A 85 -10.00 -1.66 23.41
N GLY A 86 -8.76 -1.58 22.93
CA GLY A 86 -7.78 -2.66 23.01
C GLY A 86 -7.84 -3.70 21.89
N SER A 87 -8.81 -3.61 20.95
CA SER A 87 -8.76 -4.44 19.75
C SER A 87 -7.70 -3.93 18.78
N LEU A 88 -7.03 -4.88 18.13
CA LEU A 88 -6.06 -4.62 17.08
C LEU A 88 -6.70 -4.70 15.68
N ASP A 89 -7.95 -5.18 15.60
CA ASP A 89 -8.71 -5.21 14.36
C ASP A 89 -9.11 -3.79 13.98
N ALA A 90 -8.73 -3.41 12.76
CA ALA A 90 -8.97 -2.07 12.24
C ALA A 90 -10.16 -2.06 11.28
N LYS A 91 -10.92 -0.97 11.30
CA LYS A 91 -11.85 -0.63 10.22
C LYS A 91 -11.21 0.45 9.35
N MET A 92 -11.12 0.19 8.05
CA MET A 92 -10.63 1.11 7.04
C MET A 92 -11.78 1.54 6.14
N LYS A 93 -12.23 2.78 6.29
CA LYS A 93 -13.24 3.40 5.43
C LYS A 93 -12.56 4.17 4.31
N VAL A 94 -12.63 3.68 3.08
CA VAL A 94 -12.05 4.34 1.91
C VAL A 94 -12.96 5.48 1.47
N LEU A 95 -12.44 6.71 1.49
CA LEU A 95 -13.18 7.94 1.24
C LEU A 95 -13.11 8.35 -0.24
N ARG A 96 -11.90 8.40 -0.78
CA ARG A 96 -11.60 8.69 -2.18
C ARG A 96 -10.57 7.68 -2.68
N TRP A 97 -10.72 7.25 -3.92
CA TRP A 97 -9.83 6.27 -4.52
C TRP A 97 -9.81 6.46 -6.02
N GLU A 98 -8.78 7.10 -6.53
CA GLU A 98 -8.82 7.69 -7.87
C GLU A 98 -7.46 7.64 -8.55
N LYS A 99 -7.49 7.75 -9.87
CA LYS A 99 -6.33 7.83 -10.74
C LYS A 99 -6.36 9.17 -11.48
N ILE A 100 -5.24 9.89 -11.44
CA ILE A 100 -5.08 11.23 -12.03
C ILE A 100 -3.99 11.18 -13.11
N ASN A 101 -4.25 11.85 -14.23
CA ASN A 101 -3.22 12.24 -15.20
C ASN A 101 -2.78 13.68 -14.93
N LEU A 102 -1.57 13.86 -14.40
CA LEU A 102 -1.08 15.17 -14.00
C LEU A 102 -0.72 16.09 -15.18
N THR A 103 -0.53 15.56 -16.39
CA THR A 103 -0.24 16.42 -17.55
C THR A 103 -1.49 17.10 -18.10
N GLU A 104 -2.68 16.52 -17.87
CA GLU A 104 -3.94 17.15 -18.28
C GLU A 104 -4.32 18.27 -17.29
N ALA A 105 -4.06 18.04 -15.99
CA ALA A 105 -4.32 19.01 -14.94
C ALA A 105 -3.53 20.33 -15.08
N THR A 106 -2.38 20.31 -15.77
CA THR A 106 -1.58 21.52 -16.03
C THR A 106 -2.09 22.37 -17.20
N HIS A 107 -2.89 21.80 -18.11
CA HIS A 107 -3.41 22.55 -19.25
C HIS A 107 -4.62 23.42 -18.86
N ASP A 108 -5.46 22.97 -17.93
CA ASP A 108 -6.63 23.74 -17.48
C ASP A 108 -6.24 25.05 -16.76
N ASP A 109 -5.18 25.06 -15.94
CA ASP A 109 -4.70 26.28 -15.25
C ASP A 109 -4.11 27.33 -16.22
N SER A 110 -3.61 26.90 -17.38
CA SER A 110 -3.03 27.81 -18.39
C SER A 110 -4.07 28.57 -19.21
N HIS A 111 -5.32 28.09 -19.26
CA HIS A 111 -6.40 28.76 -19.98
C HIS A 111 -7.16 29.79 -19.13
N GLU A 112 -7.15 29.70 -17.79
CA GLU A 112 -7.84 30.68 -16.94
C GLU A 112 -7.04 31.98 -16.70
N THR A 113 -5.74 32.02 -17.04
CA THR A 113 -4.89 33.20 -16.83
C THR A 113 -4.68 34.08 -18.08
N SER A 114 -5.30 33.73 -19.21
CA SER A 114 -5.10 34.42 -20.50
C SER A 114 -6.27 35.34 -20.93
N GLU A 115 -7.11 35.80 -20.00
CA GLU A 115 -8.16 36.79 -20.30
C GLU A 115 -7.92 38.15 -19.62
N VAL A 116 -6.83 38.86 -19.95
CA VAL A 116 -6.84 40.34 -20.01
C VAL A 116 -5.79 40.84 -21.01
N GLY A 117 -6.25 41.31 -22.18
CA GLY A 117 -5.72 42.51 -22.85
C GLY A 117 -4.58 42.38 -23.87
N THR A 118 -4.94 42.47 -25.17
CA THR A 118 -4.29 43.22 -26.28
C THR A 118 -2.76 43.06 -26.47
N THR A 119 -2.21 42.69 -27.62
CA THR A 119 -2.38 43.33 -28.94
C THR A 119 -1.70 42.42 -29.98
N GLU A 120 -2.27 42.36 -31.18
CA GLU A 120 -1.68 41.71 -32.36
C GLU A 120 -0.27 42.27 -32.64
N GLN A 121 0.75 41.45 -32.49
CA GLN A 121 2.02 41.61 -33.20
C GLN A 121 2.55 40.25 -33.62
N ASP A 122 2.65 40.09 -34.94
CA ASP A 122 3.36 39.03 -35.64
C ASP A 122 4.77 38.85 -35.08
N THR A 123 4.99 37.74 -34.38
CA THR A 123 6.33 37.15 -34.27
C THR A 123 6.23 35.67 -34.62
N ALA A 124 6.83 35.31 -35.74
CA ALA A 124 7.10 33.94 -36.17
C ALA A 124 8.14 33.27 -35.25
N GLY A 125 7.75 33.01 -34.00
CA GLY A 125 8.40 32.08 -33.08
C GLY A 125 7.44 30.92 -32.88
N ALA A 126 7.63 29.85 -33.63
CA ALA A 126 6.81 28.64 -33.52
C ALA A 126 6.77 28.17 -32.05
N ASP A 127 5.56 27.98 -31.54
CA ASP A 127 5.23 27.48 -30.22
C ASP A 127 6.19 26.35 -29.78
N GLU A 128 7.13 26.67 -28.89
CA GLU A 128 7.74 25.65 -28.05
C GLU A 128 6.62 25.17 -27.13
N GLU A 129 5.92 24.11 -27.53
CA GLU A 129 4.97 23.38 -26.72
C GLU A 129 5.65 23.09 -25.36
N SER A 130 5.27 23.86 -24.34
CA SER A 130 5.95 23.89 -23.04
C SER A 130 6.08 22.47 -22.51
N ASP A 131 7.33 21.97 -22.36
CA ASP A 131 7.57 20.60 -21.90
C ASP A 131 6.86 20.36 -20.55
N PRO A 132 5.82 19.51 -20.50
CA PRO A 132 5.06 19.26 -19.28
C PRO A 132 5.88 18.54 -18.21
N TYR A 133 7.08 18.07 -18.56
CA TYR A 133 8.03 17.45 -17.64
C TYR A 133 9.18 18.37 -17.24
N SER A 134 9.15 19.65 -17.63
CA SER A 134 10.12 20.65 -17.19
C SER A 134 10.04 20.85 -15.67
N ALA A 135 11.13 21.31 -15.07
CA ALA A 135 11.17 21.55 -13.63
C ALA A 135 10.14 22.60 -13.18
N ASP A 136 9.92 23.64 -14.00
CA ASP A 136 8.89 24.66 -13.75
C ASP A 136 7.49 24.02 -13.74
N ALA A 137 7.10 23.31 -14.79
CA ALA A 137 5.79 22.67 -14.89
C ALA A 137 5.55 21.65 -13.76
N LEU A 138 6.53 20.78 -13.48
CA LEU A 138 6.42 19.79 -12.42
C LEU A 138 6.32 20.42 -11.03
N SER A 139 6.98 21.56 -10.78
CA SER A 139 6.91 22.25 -9.48
C SER A 139 5.52 22.82 -9.21
N LYS A 140 4.91 23.46 -10.21
CA LYS A 140 3.53 23.96 -10.17
C LYS A 140 2.55 22.81 -9.99
N THR A 141 2.71 21.75 -10.77
CA THR A 141 1.93 20.51 -10.68
C THR A 141 1.99 19.91 -9.27
N ALA A 142 3.18 19.78 -8.70
CA ALA A 142 3.38 19.22 -7.37
C ALA A 142 2.66 20.06 -6.29
N TYR A 143 2.83 21.38 -6.34
CA TYR A 143 2.15 22.29 -5.41
C TYR A 143 0.63 22.23 -5.56
N GLY A 144 0.11 22.31 -6.78
CA GLY A 144 -1.32 22.25 -7.08
C GLY A 144 -1.95 20.93 -6.63
N LEU A 145 -1.34 19.79 -6.98
CA LEU A 145 -1.78 18.47 -6.53
C LEU A 145 -1.85 18.39 -5.00
N LEU A 146 -0.81 18.86 -4.31
CA LEU A 146 -0.75 18.78 -2.86
C LEU A 146 -1.81 19.68 -2.21
N LYS A 147 -1.87 20.94 -2.61
CA LYS A 147 -2.78 21.94 -2.02
C LYS A 147 -4.24 21.65 -2.33
N SER A 148 -4.56 21.40 -3.60
CA SER A 148 -5.93 21.33 -4.10
C SER A 148 -6.54 19.93 -4.01
N THR A 149 -5.71 18.87 -3.99
CA THR A 149 -6.23 17.48 -4.01
C THR A 149 -5.87 16.69 -2.74
N ILE A 150 -4.59 16.67 -2.36
CA ILE A 150 -4.12 15.78 -1.30
C ILE A 150 -4.44 16.32 0.10
N LEU A 151 -4.14 17.59 0.34
CA LEU A 151 -4.27 18.21 1.66
C LEU A 151 -5.70 18.64 1.98
N THR A 152 -6.59 18.75 1.00
CA THR A 152 -8.02 19.00 1.21
C THR A 152 -8.70 17.91 2.03
N GLY A 153 -8.17 16.68 1.99
CA GLY A 153 -8.60 15.56 2.82
C GLY A 153 -8.19 15.67 4.30
N SER A 154 -7.38 16.67 4.68
CA SER A 154 -6.80 16.84 6.02
C SER A 154 -6.11 15.58 6.57
N PRO A 155 -5.23 14.93 5.78
CA PRO A 155 -4.60 13.67 6.16
C PRO A 155 -3.79 13.85 7.45
N ASP A 156 -3.74 12.80 8.26
CA ASP A 156 -2.78 12.68 9.37
C ASP A 156 -1.45 12.11 8.87
N ILE A 157 -1.54 11.19 7.91
CA ILE A 157 -0.41 10.44 7.39
C ILE A 157 -0.48 10.47 5.87
N ILE A 158 0.65 10.76 5.24
CA ILE A 158 0.84 10.71 3.80
C ILE A 158 1.89 9.63 3.49
N LEU A 159 1.51 8.64 2.70
CA LEU A 159 2.40 7.59 2.22
C LEU A 159 2.71 7.86 0.75
N ILE A 160 3.99 7.93 0.41
CA ILE A 160 4.46 8.13 -0.96
C ILE A 160 5.19 6.86 -1.40
N GLU A 161 4.71 6.18 -2.45
CA GLU A 161 5.44 5.08 -3.08
C GLU A 161 6.82 5.57 -3.52
N LYS A 162 7.88 4.87 -3.11
CA LYS A 162 9.24 5.15 -3.56
C LYS A 162 9.44 4.68 -4.99
N GLN A 163 9.78 5.61 -5.89
CA GLN A 163 10.14 5.24 -7.25
C GLN A 163 11.47 4.46 -7.27
N ARG A 164 11.46 3.34 -7.99
CA ARG A 164 12.63 2.45 -8.12
C ARG A 164 13.53 2.93 -9.25
N TRP A 165 14.83 2.91 -9.01
CA TRP A 165 15.83 3.07 -10.06
C TRP A 165 15.70 1.95 -11.10
N ARG A 166 15.59 2.33 -12.37
CA ARG A 166 15.54 1.39 -13.50
C ARG A 166 16.47 1.90 -14.59
N SER A 167 17.53 1.15 -14.87
CA SER A 167 18.46 1.38 -15.98
C SER A 167 18.32 0.32 -17.09
N GLY A 168 17.80 -0.87 -16.77
CA GLY A 168 17.48 -1.91 -17.75
C GLY A 168 16.15 -1.61 -18.45
N GLY A 169 16.17 -1.38 -19.76
CA GLY A 169 14.95 -1.18 -20.56
C GLY A 169 15.00 -0.08 -21.62
N GLY A 170 16.16 0.51 -21.90
CA GLY A 170 16.35 1.57 -22.89
C GLY A 170 16.18 2.98 -22.30
N SER A 171 16.57 4.00 -23.07
CA SER A 171 16.59 5.41 -22.65
C SER A 171 15.22 5.91 -22.18
N ALA A 172 14.12 5.45 -22.79
CA ALA A 172 12.76 5.80 -22.39
C ALA A 172 12.44 5.41 -20.94
N VAL A 173 12.93 4.26 -20.46
CA VAL A 173 12.71 3.82 -19.07
C VAL A 173 13.49 4.70 -18.09
N GLN A 174 14.71 5.10 -18.46
CA GLN A 174 15.52 6.00 -17.65
C GLN A 174 14.91 7.40 -17.59
N GLN A 175 14.49 7.96 -18.72
CA GLN A 175 13.83 9.27 -18.80
C GLN A 175 12.55 9.28 -17.95
N TRP A 176 11.71 8.26 -18.06
CA TRP A 176 10.49 8.16 -17.24
C TRP A 176 10.81 8.05 -15.75
N THR A 177 11.82 7.26 -15.39
CA THR A 177 12.28 7.13 -13.99
C THR A 177 12.75 8.46 -13.44
N LEU A 178 13.52 9.23 -14.23
CA LEU A 178 14.01 10.55 -13.82
C LEU A 178 12.84 11.52 -13.60
N ARG A 179 11.89 11.58 -14.52
CA ARG A 179 10.72 12.47 -14.41
C ARG A 179 9.90 12.19 -13.16
N VAL A 180 9.59 10.90 -12.89
CA VAL A 180 8.84 10.52 -11.69
C VAL A 180 9.65 10.79 -10.42
N ASN A 181 10.95 10.52 -10.40
CA ASN A 181 11.82 10.85 -9.27
C ASN A 181 11.87 12.37 -9.00
N THR A 182 11.92 13.19 -10.06
CA THR A 182 11.88 14.65 -9.92
C THR A 182 10.58 15.09 -9.26
N LEU A 183 9.43 14.58 -9.74
CA LEU A 183 8.14 14.85 -9.11
C LEU A 183 8.09 14.36 -7.65
N GLU A 184 8.55 13.14 -7.36
CA GLU A 184 8.64 12.60 -5.99
C GLU A 184 9.42 13.57 -5.09
N GLY A 185 10.60 14.02 -5.52
CA GLY A 185 11.43 14.98 -4.79
C GLY A 185 10.72 16.32 -4.55
N MET A 186 9.98 16.84 -5.54
CA MET A 186 9.18 18.05 -5.40
C MET A 186 8.04 17.87 -4.39
N LEU A 187 7.35 16.73 -4.39
CA LEU A 187 6.31 16.45 -3.41
C LEU A 187 6.88 16.44 -1.99
N TRP A 188 8.02 15.79 -1.77
CA TRP A 188 8.70 15.79 -0.47
C TRP A 188 9.09 17.20 -0.03
N ALA A 189 9.70 17.99 -0.92
CA ALA A 189 10.11 19.35 -0.62
C ALA A 189 8.91 20.24 -0.27
N VAL A 190 7.86 20.23 -1.09
CA VAL A 190 6.66 21.05 -0.87
C VAL A 190 5.95 20.65 0.43
N LEU A 191 5.76 19.35 0.70
CA LEU A 191 5.16 18.87 1.95
C LEU A 191 5.98 19.31 3.17
N GLN A 192 7.31 19.17 3.12
CA GLN A 192 8.17 19.59 4.22
C GLN A 192 8.10 21.10 4.45
N THR A 193 8.13 21.90 3.37
CA THR A 193 7.99 23.35 3.44
C THR A 193 6.65 23.74 4.05
N MET A 194 5.53 23.22 3.53
CA MET A 194 4.19 23.49 4.07
C MET A 194 4.07 23.12 5.55
N ASN A 195 4.64 21.99 5.96
CA ASN A 195 4.60 21.56 7.36
C ASN A 195 5.45 22.48 8.27
N ALA A 196 6.63 22.91 7.79
CA ALA A 196 7.50 23.83 8.52
C ALA A 196 6.88 25.23 8.67
N GLU A 197 6.27 25.77 7.60
CA GLU A 197 5.56 27.05 7.66
C GLU A 197 4.38 27.02 8.64
N ARG A 198 3.65 25.89 8.71
CA ARG A 198 2.58 25.70 9.71
C ARG A 198 3.09 25.67 11.14
N LEU A 199 4.26 25.07 11.37
CA LEU A 199 4.90 25.05 12.69
C LEU A 199 5.43 26.43 13.10
N ASN A 200 5.94 27.21 12.13
CA ASN A 200 6.53 28.53 12.39
C ASN A 200 5.48 29.66 12.43
N GLY A 201 4.28 29.45 11.89
CA GLY A 201 3.23 30.46 11.70
C GLY A 201 2.41 30.86 12.94
N GLU A 202 2.82 30.52 14.16
CA GLU A 202 2.07 30.78 15.41
C GLU A 202 2.04 32.26 15.86
N SER A 203 1.95 33.26 14.97
CA SER A 203 1.93 34.67 15.42
C SER A 203 1.04 35.67 14.66
N GLY A 204 0.07 35.27 13.83
CA GLY A 204 -0.80 36.32 13.26
C GLY A 204 -2.04 35.99 12.44
N ALA A 205 -2.31 34.74 12.07
CA ALA A 205 -3.51 34.45 11.29
C ALA A 205 -4.14 33.11 11.67
N SER A 206 -5.47 33.11 11.70
CA SER A 206 -6.39 31.98 11.91
C SER A 206 -6.23 30.90 10.83
N ASN A 207 -5.05 30.28 10.68
CA ASN A 207 -4.86 29.16 9.77
C ASN A 207 -4.83 27.86 10.56
N THR A 208 -6.01 27.29 10.78
CA THR A 208 -6.25 26.00 11.47
C THR A 208 -5.85 24.80 10.61
N GLU A 209 -4.76 24.89 9.84
CA GLU A 209 -4.32 23.80 8.99
C GLU A 209 -3.59 22.74 9.83
N LYS A 210 -4.15 21.54 9.83
CA LYS A 210 -3.67 20.40 10.61
C LYS A 210 -2.30 19.90 10.12
N LEU A 211 -1.40 19.60 11.06
CA LEU A 211 -0.10 18.96 10.79
C LEU A 211 -0.27 17.51 10.32
N TYR A 212 0.70 17.02 9.57
CA TYR A 212 0.74 15.65 9.06
C TYR A 212 2.16 15.06 9.09
N GLU A 213 2.25 13.73 9.04
CA GLU A 213 3.50 12.98 8.91
C GLU A 213 3.60 12.35 7.52
N VAL A 214 4.80 12.36 6.93
CA VAL A 214 5.05 11.83 5.58
C VAL A 214 6.01 10.65 5.65
N PHE A 215 5.67 9.55 4.98
CA PHE A 215 6.48 8.34 4.95
C PHE A 215 6.69 7.81 3.53
N SER A 216 7.90 7.32 3.26
CA SER A 216 8.16 6.53 2.06
C SER A 216 7.65 5.10 2.22
N ALA A 217 6.90 4.61 1.24
CA ALA A 217 6.48 3.23 1.14
C ALA A 217 7.33 2.48 0.11
N ASP A 218 7.83 1.29 0.46
CA ASP A 218 8.62 0.47 -0.47
C ASP A 218 7.70 -0.57 -1.15
N PRO A 219 7.58 -0.57 -2.49
CA PRO A 219 6.68 -1.49 -3.19
C PRO A 219 7.03 -2.96 -2.99
N LYS A 220 8.32 -3.28 -2.83
CA LYS A 220 8.76 -4.66 -2.57
C LYS A 220 8.34 -5.10 -1.18
N ARG A 221 8.40 -4.23 -0.17
CA ARG A 221 7.92 -4.56 1.19
C ARG A 221 6.42 -4.80 1.21
N VAL A 222 5.64 -3.94 0.56
CA VAL A 222 4.18 -4.11 0.45
C VAL A 222 3.84 -5.42 -0.26
N GLY A 223 4.46 -5.67 -1.42
CA GLY A 223 4.26 -6.90 -2.19
C GLY A 223 4.67 -8.16 -1.42
N GLN A 224 5.85 -8.16 -0.80
CA GLN A 224 6.34 -9.28 0.01
C GLN A 224 5.41 -9.55 1.20
N TYR A 225 4.93 -8.51 1.87
CA TYR A 225 4.02 -8.63 3.00
C TYR A 225 2.73 -9.35 2.60
N TRP A 226 2.06 -8.90 1.55
CA TRP A 226 0.76 -9.46 1.18
C TRP A 226 0.84 -10.79 0.44
N LEU A 227 1.74 -10.92 -0.54
CA LEU A 227 1.77 -12.08 -1.43
C LEU A 227 2.38 -13.32 -0.78
N THR A 228 3.39 -13.16 0.08
CA THR A 228 3.98 -14.31 0.81
C THR A 228 2.93 -14.97 1.71
N ARG A 229 2.05 -14.15 2.31
CA ARG A 229 0.98 -14.60 3.19
C ARG A 229 -0.16 -15.27 2.44
N ALA A 230 -0.60 -14.67 1.34
CA ALA A 230 -1.63 -15.25 0.48
C ALA A 230 -1.18 -16.61 -0.10
N ALA A 231 0.08 -16.73 -0.53
CA ALA A 231 0.64 -17.99 -1.02
C ALA A 231 0.75 -19.06 0.09
N GLY A 232 1.14 -18.66 1.31
CA GLY A 232 1.18 -19.56 2.46
C GLY A 232 -0.20 -20.11 2.84
N HIS A 233 -1.24 -19.27 2.81
CA HIS A 233 -2.61 -19.69 3.08
C HIS A 233 -3.14 -20.66 2.02
N LEU A 234 -2.89 -20.40 0.72
CA LEU A 234 -3.32 -21.31 -0.35
C LEU A 234 -2.67 -22.69 -0.23
N ALA A 235 -1.38 -22.76 0.07
CA ALA A 235 -0.67 -24.02 0.27
C ALA A 235 -1.11 -24.78 1.54
N GLU A 236 -1.60 -24.09 2.57
CA GLU A 236 -2.14 -24.70 3.80
C GLU A 236 -3.57 -25.20 3.62
N VAL A 237 -4.39 -24.52 2.80
CA VAL A 237 -5.74 -24.99 2.44
C VAL A 237 -5.66 -26.23 1.55
N GLU A 238 -4.76 -26.27 0.57
CA GLU A 238 -4.53 -27.47 -0.26
C GLU A 238 -4.12 -28.67 0.60
N LYS A 239 -3.24 -28.48 1.59
CA LYS A 239 -2.86 -29.54 2.55
C LYS A 239 -3.96 -29.99 3.50
N LYS A 240 -5.03 -29.20 3.71
CA LYS A 240 -6.19 -29.59 4.53
C LYS A 240 -7.28 -30.32 3.73
N VAL A 241 -7.18 -30.32 2.40
CA VAL A 241 -8.14 -31.02 1.51
C VAL A 241 -7.64 -32.40 1.12
N ASP A 242 -6.32 -32.66 1.20
CA ASP A 242 -5.73 -34.00 1.02
C ASP A 242 -5.70 -34.78 2.36
N GLU A 243 -6.86 -35.15 2.90
CA GLU A 243 -6.96 -36.38 3.71
C GLU A 243 -7.31 -37.56 2.77
N PRO A 244 -6.65 -38.72 2.91
CA PRO A 244 -6.66 -39.76 1.90
C PRO A 244 -7.97 -40.56 1.95
N THR A 245 -8.77 -40.50 0.89
CA THR A 245 -9.64 -41.62 0.54
C THR A 245 -8.85 -42.59 -0.34
N ASP A 246 -8.41 -43.70 0.26
CA ASP A 246 -8.06 -44.93 -0.46
C ASP A 246 -9.23 -45.32 -1.37
N ASP A 247 -9.01 -45.42 -2.70
CA ASP A 247 -9.39 -46.63 -3.46
C ASP A 247 -8.91 -46.59 -4.93
N LEU A 248 -8.27 -47.69 -5.31
CA LEU A 248 -8.09 -48.36 -6.61
C LEU A 248 -7.51 -47.62 -7.83
N GLY A 249 -6.41 -48.20 -8.32
CA GLY A 249 -5.70 -47.80 -9.52
C GLY A 249 -6.30 -48.25 -10.84
N ALA A 250 -5.73 -47.70 -11.91
CA ALA A 250 -5.66 -48.28 -13.23
C ALA A 250 -4.54 -47.56 -14.00
N GLU A 251 -3.51 -48.32 -14.38
CA GLU A 251 -2.52 -47.92 -15.37
C GLU A 251 -3.18 -47.74 -16.73
N CYS A 252 -2.76 -46.76 -17.53
CA CYS A 252 -2.74 -46.85 -18.99
C CYS A 252 -1.83 -45.78 -19.60
N GLU A 253 -0.92 -46.25 -20.44
CA GLU A 253 0.08 -45.50 -21.20
C GLU A 253 -0.51 -44.63 -22.31
N GLY A 254 0.22 -43.56 -22.64
CA GLY A 254 0.49 -43.13 -24.01
C GLY A 254 -0.67 -42.61 -24.87
N LYS A 255 -0.74 -41.28 -25.04
CA LYS A 255 -0.92 -40.64 -26.36
C LYS A 255 -0.57 -39.16 -26.32
N GLU A 256 0.46 -38.79 -27.08
CA GLU A 256 0.74 -37.43 -27.49
C GLU A 256 -0.43 -36.90 -28.34
N ASP A 257 -1.02 -35.76 -27.97
CA ASP A 257 -1.49 -34.82 -28.98
C ASP A 257 -1.50 -33.36 -28.48
N LYS A 258 -0.61 -32.58 -29.10
CA LYS A 258 -0.56 -31.12 -29.33
C LYS A 258 -1.25 -30.20 -28.32
N SER A 259 -0.53 -29.88 -27.24
CA SER A 259 -0.84 -28.72 -26.40
C SER A 259 -0.52 -27.41 -27.11
N ILE A 260 -1.51 -26.53 -27.25
CA ILE A 260 -1.31 -25.10 -27.47
C ILE A 260 -0.70 -24.55 -26.18
N THR A 261 0.62 -24.44 -26.11
CA THR A 261 1.31 -23.92 -24.93
C THR A 261 0.98 -22.43 -24.75
N LYS A 262 0.00 -22.12 -23.91
CA LYS A 262 -0.16 -20.78 -23.33
C LYS A 262 1.14 -20.45 -22.58
N LYS A 263 1.98 -19.58 -23.14
CA LYS A 263 3.23 -19.13 -22.50
C LYS A 263 2.92 -18.63 -21.09
N LYS A 264 3.55 -19.25 -20.07
CA LYS A 264 3.41 -18.83 -18.67
C LYS A 264 3.74 -17.33 -18.55
N PRO A 265 2.96 -16.55 -17.78
CA PRO A 265 3.21 -15.12 -17.63
C PRO A 265 4.58 -14.89 -16.99
N SER A 266 5.25 -13.79 -17.37
CA SER A 266 6.49 -13.37 -16.71
C SER A 266 6.25 -13.15 -15.22
N ARG A 267 7.26 -13.38 -14.37
CA ARG A 267 7.16 -13.27 -12.91
C ARG A 267 6.53 -11.95 -12.45
N THR A 268 6.93 -10.83 -13.05
CA THR A 268 6.37 -9.50 -12.76
C THR A 268 4.90 -9.39 -13.14
N LYS A 269 4.46 -9.99 -14.25
CA LYS A 269 3.05 -9.98 -14.65
C LYS A 269 2.21 -10.82 -13.69
N ALA A 270 2.72 -11.98 -13.28
CA ALA A 270 2.06 -12.85 -12.31
C ALA A 270 1.87 -12.14 -10.96
N GLU A 271 2.90 -11.42 -10.49
CA GLU A 271 2.83 -10.63 -9.24
C GLU A 271 1.72 -9.57 -9.29
N LYS A 272 1.64 -8.79 -10.38
CA LYS A 272 0.58 -7.79 -10.58
C LYS A 272 -0.82 -8.42 -10.59
N GLN A 273 -0.96 -9.53 -11.31
CA GLN A 273 -2.23 -10.27 -11.35
C GLN A 273 -2.63 -10.81 -9.96
N ALA A 274 -1.66 -11.31 -9.19
CA ALA A 274 -1.91 -11.81 -7.84
C ALA A 274 -2.36 -10.70 -6.88
N LYS A 275 -1.77 -9.50 -6.96
CA LYS A 275 -2.20 -8.34 -6.17
C LYS A 275 -3.64 -7.92 -6.47
N ILE A 276 -3.99 -7.81 -7.76
CA ILE A 276 -5.35 -7.46 -8.20
C ILE A 276 -6.34 -8.53 -7.74
N ALA A 277 -6.00 -9.81 -7.90
CA ALA A 277 -6.84 -10.92 -7.47
C ALA A 277 -7.04 -10.92 -5.95
N LEU A 278 -5.98 -10.65 -5.18
CA LEU A 278 -6.04 -10.53 -3.72
C LEU A 278 -7.00 -9.42 -3.30
N LEU A 279 -6.82 -8.20 -3.83
CA LEU A 279 -7.67 -7.07 -3.47
C LEU A 279 -9.13 -7.31 -3.86
N ARG A 280 -9.38 -7.91 -5.03
CA ARG A 280 -10.74 -8.33 -5.42
C ARG A 280 -11.35 -9.27 -4.40
N SER A 281 -10.60 -10.30 -3.97
CA SER A 281 -11.09 -11.27 -2.99
C SER A 281 -11.54 -10.62 -1.68
N TRP A 282 -10.81 -9.60 -1.22
CA TRP A 282 -11.15 -8.83 -0.01
C TRP A 282 -12.39 -7.96 -0.19
N LEU A 283 -12.55 -7.35 -1.36
CA LEU A 283 -13.67 -6.44 -1.64
C LEU A 283 -14.96 -7.17 -1.98
N THR A 284 -14.87 -8.44 -2.40
CA THR A 284 -16.04 -9.29 -2.68
C THR A 284 -16.47 -10.15 -1.51
N SER A 285 -15.68 -10.25 -0.44
CA SER A 285 -16.08 -10.99 0.76
C SER A 285 -17.17 -10.24 1.52
N THR A 286 -17.99 -10.97 2.29
CA THR A 286 -19.05 -10.39 3.13
C THR A 286 -18.83 -10.81 4.59
N PRO A 287 -18.38 -9.92 5.48
CA PRO A 287 -17.98 -8.52 5.21
C PRO A 287 -16.65 -8.41 4.43
N ALA A 288 -16.45 -7.29 3.75
CA ALA A 288 -15.22 -7.01 3.01
C ALA A 288 -14.05 -6.91 4.00
N SER A 289 -13.05 -7.78 3.88
CA SER A 289 -11.95 -7.81 4.86
C SER A 289 -10.68 -8.51 4.36
N THR A 290 -9.59 -8.33 5.10
CA THR A 290 -8.34 -9.09 4.90
C THR A 290 -8.38 -10.50 5.49
N ALA A 291 -9.50 -10.93 6.08
CA ALA A 291 -9.58 -12.19 6.83
C ALA A 291 -9.16 -13.41 5.99
N SER A 292 -9.42 -13.40 4.68
CA SER A 292 -8.98 -14.48 3.77
C SER A 292 -7.47 -14.57 3.57
N ALA A 293 -6.72 -13.52 3.93
CA ALA A 293 -5.26 -13.43 3.79
C ALA A 293 -4.52 -13.34 5.14
N THR A 294 -5.27 -13.35 6.26
CA THR A 294 -4.72 -13.28 7.61
C THR A 294 -5.07 -14.53 8.39
N ARG A 295 -4.11 -15.06 9.16
CA ARG A 295 -4.37 -16.14 10.13
C ARG A 295 -5.20 -15.62 11.30
N ASN A 296 -5.86 -16.50 12.04
CA ASN A 296 -6.72 -16.14 13.17
C ASN A 296 -5.98 -15.36 14.27
N THR A 297 -4.68 -15.57 14.36
CA THR A 297 -3.79 -14.91 15.31
C THR A 297 -3.40 -13.49 14.90
N ILE A 298 -3.70 -13.04 13.68
CA ILE A 298 -3.19 -11.79 13.12
C ILE A 298 -4.35 -10.79 12.98
N PRO A 299 -4.18 -9.54 13.44
CA PRO A 299 -5.23 -8.54 13.34
C PRO A 299 -5.73 -8.35 11.90
N SER A 300 -7.05 -8.35 11.76
CA SER A 300 -7.73 -8.22 10.48
C SER A 300 -8.12 -6.76 10.21
N ILE A 301 -8.33 -6.44 8.93
CA ILE A 301 -8.86 -5.14 8.51
C ILE A 301 -10.21 -5.37 7.84
N THR A 302 -11.25 -4.72 8.34
CA THR A 302 -12.56 -4.65 7.69
C THR A 302 -12.66 -3.39 6.85
N PHE A 303 -13.20 -3.51 5.64
CA PHE A 303 -13.32 -2.42 4.68
C PHE A 303 -14.75 -1.90 4.57
N SER A 304 -14.89 -0.58 4.39
CA SER A 304 -16.13 0.03 3.92
C SER A 304 -15.80 1.09 2.88
N ILE A 305 -16.55 1.13 1.78
CA ILE A 305 -16.29 2.04 0.67
C ILE A 305 -17.31 3.18 0.72
N ALA A 306 -16.82 4.43 0.72
CA ALA A 306 -17.66 5.61 0.65
C ALA A 306 -18.05 5.91 -0.81
N PRO A 307 -19.11 6.72 -1.05
CA PRO A 307 -19.57 7.04 -2.40
C PRO A 307 -18.46 7.54 -3.34
N GLY A 308 -17.51 8.35 -2.84
CA GLY A 308 -16.40 8.89 -3.62
C GLY A 308 -15.36 7.85 -4.08
N ALA A 309 -15.39 6.63 -3.55
CA ALA A 309 -14.51 5.54 -3.95
C ALA A 309 -15.26 4.39 -4.66
N GLU A 310 -16.58 4.49 -4.79
CA GLU A 310 -17.44 3.41 -5.26
C GLU A 310 -17.24 3.11 -6.74
N ALA A 311 -17.13 4.14 -7.59
CA ALA A 311 -16.88 3.96 -9.02
C ALA A 311 -15.57 3.18 -9.29
N THR A 312 -14.52 3.44 -8.51
CA THR A 312 -13.24 2.73 -8.63
C THR A 312 -13.35 1.29 -8.11
N ARG A 313 -14.10 1.07 -7.03
CA ARG A 313 -14.41 -0.29 -6.54
C ARG A 313 -15.17 -1.09 -7.60
N GLU A 314 -16.19 -0.50 -8.22
CA GLU A 314 -16.95 -1.12 -9.30
C GLU A 314 -16.08 -1.41 -10.52
N ALA A 315 -15.21 -0.48 -10.93
CA ALA A 315 -14.28 -0.71 -12.03
C ALA A 315 -13.28 -1.85 -11.73
N LEU A 316 -12.83 -1.98 -10.48
CA LEU A 316 -11.91 -3.03 -10.06
C LEU A 316 -12.59 -4.40 -9.98
N CYS A 317 -13.78 -4.47 -9.36
CA CYS A 317 -14.54 -5.70 -9.15
C CYS A 317 -15.41 -6.10 -10.36
N GLY A 318 -15.69 -5.15 -11.24
CA GLY A 318 -16.49 -5.32 -12.44
C GLY A 318 -15.85 -6.33 -13.39
N ARG A 319 -16.71 -7.08 -14.08
CA ARG A 319 -16.24 -7.98 -15.13
C ARG A 319 -15.68 -7.13 -16.27
N PRO A 320 -14.54 -7.52 -16.88
CA PRO A 320 -14.03 -6.82 -18.05
C PRO A 320 -15.10 -6.89 -19.15
N GLU A 321 -15.63 -5.73 -19.56
CA GLU A 321 -16.56 -5.68 -20.69
C GLU A 321 -15.84 -6.21 -21.93
N SER A 322 -16.25 -7.40 -22.39
CA SER A 322 -15.82 -7.88 -23.70
C SER A 322 -16.50 -7.00 -24.74
N LYS A 323 -15.74 -6.13 -25.41
CA LYS A 323 -16.26 -5.31 -26.53
C LYS A 323 -16.74 -6.14 -27.74
N ASN A 324 -16.69 -7.47 -27.69
CA ASN A 324 -17.22 -8.36 -28.72
C ASN A 324 -18.42 -9.14 -28.20
N ARG A 325 -19.58 -8.49 -28.09
CA ARG A 325 -20.85 -9.18 -27.87
C ARG A 325 -21.70 -9.20 -29.15
N LYS A 326 -21.17 -9.86 -30.19
CA LYS A 326 -21.97 -10.54 -31.22
C LYS A 326 -21.35 -11.93 -31.47
N LYS A 327 -22.15 -12.97 -31.22
CA LYS A 327 -21.88 -14.43 -31.29
C LYS A 327 -20.99 -15.04 -30.20
N ALA A 328 -21.63 -15.60 -29.17
CA ALA A 328 -21.79 -17.05 -28.98
C ALA A 328 -22.22 -17.37 -27.54
N LYS A 329 -23.26 -18.20 -27.40
CA LYS A 329 -23.62 -18.86 -26.14
C LYS A 329 -22.61 -19.98 -25.88
N GLY A 330 -21.97 -19.99 -24.70
CA GLY A 330 -21.17 -21.13 -24.23
C GLY A 330 -20.11 -20.77 -23.18
N ALA A 331 -20.35 -21.18 -21.94
CA ALA A 331 -19.45 -21.31 -20.78
C ALA A 331 -18.69 -20.07 -20.22
N PRO A 332 -18.53 -19.99 -18.87
CA PRO A 332 -17.80 -18.90 -18.22
C PRO A 332 -16.29 -19.19 -18.30
N VAL A 333 -15.61 -18.58 -19.25
CA VAL A 333 -14.14 -18.56 -19.25
C VAL A 333 -13.68 -17.32 -18.50
N ASP A 334 -13.12 -17.51 -17.31
CA ASP A 334 -12.34 -16.50 -16.58
C ASP A 334 -11.26 -15.94 -17.51
N THR A 335 -11.57 -14.84 -18.17
CA THR A 335 -10.68 -14.27 -19.16
C THR A 335 -9.66 -13.42 -18.43
N LEU A 336 -8.40 -13.85 -18.45
CA LEU A 336 -7.28 -13.11 -17.87
C LEU A 336 -7.32 -11.64 -18.34
N PRO A 337 -7.14 -10.65 -17.43
CA PRO A 337 -7.24 -9.26 -17.79
C PRO A 337 -6.22 -8.90 -18.89
N THR A 338 -6.64 -8.06 -19.83
CA THR A 338 -5.75 -7.57 -20.91
C THR A 338 -4.62 -6.72 -20.32
N GLN A 339 -3.49 -6.58 -21.03
CA GLN A 339 -2.33 -5.83 -20.53
C GLN A 339 -2.66 -4.35 -20.24
N SER A 340 -3.55 -3.73 -21.00
CA SER A 340 -3.99 -2.35 -20.76
C SER A 340 -4.89 -2.23 -19.53
N GLN A 341 -5.81 -3.17 -19.33
CA GLN A 341 -6.62 -3.26 -18.10
C GLN A 341 -5.76 -3.52 -16.87
N LEU A 342 -4.76 -4.40 -16.98
CA LEU A 342 -3.79 -4.64 -15.90
C LEU A 342 -3.09 -3.34 -15.53
N LYS A 343 -2.54 -2.58 -16.50
CA LYS A 343 -1.90 -1.29 -16.21
C LYS A 343 -2.85 -0.26 -15.59
N LYS A 344 -4.14 -0.26 -15.98
CA LYS A 344 -5.12 0.67 -15.40
C LYS A 344 -5.43 0.36 -13.95
N LEU A 345 -5.53 -0.93 -13.61
CA LEU A 345 -5.92 -1.40 -12.28
C LEU A 345 -4.74 -1.54 -11.33
N ASP A 346 -3.52 -1.72 -11.84
CA ASP A 346 -2.30 -1.92 -11.04
C ASP A 346 -2.04 -0.74 -10.10
N ASP A 347 -2.03 0.50 -10.62
CA ASP A 347 -1.72 1.69 -9.82
C ASP A 347 -2.76 1.92 -8.70
N ILE A 348 -4.04 1.74 -9.06
CA ILE A 348 -5.19 1.79 -8.14
C ILE A 348 -5.11 0.69 -7.07
N THR A 349 -4.65 -0.50 -7.45
CA THR A 349 -4.47 -1.62 -6.52
C THR A 349 -3.31 -1.35 -5.57
N ASP A 350 -2.19 -0.85 -6.08
CA ASP A 350 -0.97 -0.62 -5.29
C ASP A 350 -1.17 0.48 -4.24
N CYS A 351 -1.83 1.59 -4.57
CA CYS A 351 -2.11 2.64 -3.59
C CYS A 351 -3.04 2.16 -2.45
N PHE A 352 -4.01 1.28 -2.75
CA PHE A 352 -4.88 0.65 -1.74
C PHE A 352 -4.10 -0.33 -0.86
N LEU A 353 -3.37 -1.28 -1.48
CA LEU A 353 -2.61 -2.30 -0.76
C LEU A 353 -1.53 -1.68 0.13
N GLN A 354 -0.95 -0.56 -0.30
CA GLN A 354 -0.03 0.25 0.49
C GLN A 354 -0.70 0.82 1.74
N ALA A 355 -1.88 1.43 1.63
CA ALA A 355 -2.63 1.94 2.78
C ALA A 355 -2.99 0.81 3.76
N ALA A 356 -3.53 -0.30 3.25
CA ALA A 356 -3.87 -1.46 4.05
C ALA A 356 -2.63 -2.07 4.74
N ALA A 357 -1.49 -2.14 4.04
CA ALA A 357 -0.24 -2.66 4.63
C ALA A 357 0.19 -1.80 5.81
N TRP A 358 0.10 -0.47 5.69
CA TRP A 358 0.49 0.45 6.75
C TRP A 358 -0.34 0.26 8.02
N VAL A 359 -1.65 0.11 7.87
CA VAL A 359 -2.58 -0.18 8.98
C VAL A 359 -2.24 -1.53 9.61
N SER A 360 -2.07 -2.56 8.78
CA SER A 360 -1.76 -3.91 9.26
C SER A 360 -0.43 -3.97 10.00
N TRP A 361 0.62 -3.30 9.49
CA TRP A 361 1.92 -3.21 10.15
C TRP A 361 1.85 -2.55 11.51
N GLU A 362 1.00 -1.55 11.71
CA GLU A 362 0.81 -0.96 13.04
C GLU A 362 0.08 -1.90 14.00
N SER A 363 -1.02 -2.52 13.56
CA SER A 363 -1.75 -3.48 14.39
C SER A 363 -0.85 -4.65 14.81
N ASN A 364 -0.04 -5.16 13.88
CA ASN A 364 0.97 -6.18 14.13
C ASN A 364 2.05 -5.72 15.11
N ARG A 365 2.55 -4.49 14.94
CA ARG A 365 3.54 -3.89 15.85
C ARG A 365 2.98 -3.78 17.27
N LEU A 366 1.73 -3.33 17.43
CA LEU A 366 1.05 -3.26 18.72
C LEU A 366 0.88 -4.64 19.35
N GLN A 367 0.52 -5.66 18.57
CA GLN A 367 0.44 -7.04 19.03
C GLN A 367 1.75 -7.53 19.62
N LEU A 368 2.85 -7.36 18.88
CA LEU A 368 4.18 -7.78 19.32
C LEU A 368 4.67 -6.93 20.49
N GLN A 369 4.34 -5.64 20.52
CA GLN A 369 4.67 -4.77 21.63
C GLN A 369 4.00 -5.23 22.93
N GLU A 370 2.78 -5.78 22.86
CA GLU A 370 2.10 -6.35 24.03
C GLU A 370 2.80 -7.60 24.56
N VAL A 371 3.32 -8.46 23.68
CA VAL A 371 4.22 -9.57 24.07
C VAL A 371 5.44 -9.03 24.82
N TRP A 372 6.08 -7.99 24.29
CA TRP A 372 7.24 -7.37 24.95
C TRP A 372 6.87 -6.77 26.31
N LYS A 373 5.72 -6.10 26.43
CA LYS A 373 5.27 -5.51 27.70
C LYS A 373 5.00 -6.56 28.77
N ARG A 374 4.34 -7.67 28.43
CA ARG A 374 4.07 -8.78 29.37
C ARG A 374 5.36 -9.41 29.93
N SER A 375 6.44 -9.39 29.16
CA SER A 375 7.75 -9.88 29.61
C SER A 375 8.50 -8.93 30.57
N LYS A 376 8.01 -7.69 30.77
CA LYS A 376 8.61 -6.76 31.74
C LYS A 376 8.14 -7.10 33.15
N GLY A 377 9.01 -7.71 33.96
CA GLY A 377 8.85 -7.71 35.42
C GLY A 377 8.90 -6.29 36.00
N SER A 378 8.40 -6.09 37.23
CA SER A 378 8.11 -4.82 37.93
C SER A 378 9.21 -3.73 38.03
N ASN A 379 10.38 -3.90 37.42
CA ASN A 379 11.53 -2.99 37.59
C ASN A 379 11.65 -1.85 36.56
N GLY A 380 10.60 -1.54 35.80
CA GLY A 380 10.43 -0.25 35.09
C GLY A 380 11.46 0.12 34.00
N THR A 381 12.56 -0.62 33.86
CA THR A 381 13.66 -0.33 32.94
C THR A 381 13.41 -1.09 31.63
N MET A 382 13.65 -0.46 30.47
CA MET A 382 13.51 -1.13 29.18
C MET A 382 14.54 -2.26 29.05
N SER A 383 14.16 -3.47 29.44
CA SER A 383 14.97 -4.67 29.21
C SER A 383 15.14 -4.90 27.71
N ALA A 384 16.35 -5.32 27.32
CA ALA A 384 16.63 -5.79 25.97
C ALA A 384 15.68 -6.95 25.60
N LEU A 385 15.33 -7.08 24.31
CA LEU A 385 14.54 -8.21 23.84
C LEU A 385 15.34 -9.50 24.04
N THR A 386 14.94 -10.33 25.00
CA THR A 386 15.59 -11.63 25.25
C THR A 386 15.20 -12.62 24.16
N GLU A 387 15.99 -13.70 24.01
CA GLU A 387 15.71 -14.76 23.04
C GLU A 387 14.38 -15.47 23.34
N GLU A 388 13.96 -15.54 24.61
CA GLU A 388 12.65 -16.08 25.01
C GLU A 388 11.50 -15.20 24.50
N VAL A 389 11.60 -13.88 24.67
CA VAL A 389 10.57 -12.93 24.21
C VAL A 389 10.46 -12.93 22.69
N LEU A 390 11.60 -12.97 22.00
CA LEU A 390 11.63 -13.08 20.55
C LEU A 390 11.03 -14.41 20.07
N SER A 391 11.25 -15.51 20.79
CA SER A 391 10.65 -16.81 20.47
C SER A 391 9.12 -16.78 20.62
N GLU A 392 8.60 -16.17 21.70
CA GLU A 392 7.15 -15.98 21.88
C GLU A 392 6.56 -15.12 20.76
N MET A 393 7.23 -14.04 20.36
CA MET A 393 6.80 -13.19 19.24
C MET A 393 6.74 -13.96 17.91
N VAL A 394 7.72 -14.83 17.64
CA VAL A 394 7.73 -15.67 16.43
C VAL A 394 6.56 -16.66 16.46
N GLN A 395 6.36 -17.34 17.59
CA GLN A 395 5.23 -18.24 17.77
C GLN A 395 3.90 -17.51 17.54
N LYS A 396 3.77 -16.27 18.04
CA LYS A 396 2.55 -15.47 17.90
C LYS A 396 2.17 -15.18 16.46
N ILE A 397 3.15 -15.04 15.55
CA ILE A 397 2.90 -14.77 14.12
C ILE A 397 2.84 -16.04 13.27
N GLU A 398 3.36 -17.16 13.78
CA GLU A 398 3.39 -18.45 13.08
C GLU A 398 2.23 -19.38 13.48
N GLU A 399 1.59 -19.18 14.63
CA GLU A 399 0.43 -19.97 15.07
C GLU A 399 -0.77 -19.82 14.11
N PRO A 400 -1.44 -20.93 13.74
CA PRO A 400 -2.55 -20.96 12.79
C PRO A 400 -3.82 -20.24 13.26
#